data_AF-A0AAD4WJA8-F1
#
_entry.id   AF-A0AAD4WJA8-F1
#
_cell.length_a   1.000
_cell.length_b   1.000
_cell.length_c   1.000
_cell.angle_alpha   90.00
_cell.angle_beta   90.00
_cell.angle_gamma   90.00
#
_symmetry.space_group_name_H-M   'P 1'
#
loop_
_entity.id
_entity.type
_entity.pdbx_description
1 polymer ?
#
loop_
_entity_poly.entity_id
_entity_poly.type
_entity_poly.pdbx_seq_one_letter_code
_entity_poly.pdbx_strand_id
1 'polypeptide(L)'
;MSMETELKVKEEIERLLKAGFIRSAIYADWLANIVPVLKRKTGAIRISVDYRNLNEASPNDEYPIPMVDMLVDGAAHNQMLSFTDDNA
;
A
#
# COMPACT_ATOMS: atom_id res chain seq x y z
N MET A 1 -16.85 -5.55 -15.29
CA MET A 1 -16.00 -6.55 -14.62
C MET A 1 -16.64 -7.92 -14.82
N SER A 2 -15.89 -9.03 -14.70
CA SER A 2 -16.52 -10.37 -14.63
C SER A 2 -17.24 -10.50 -13.28
N MET A 3 -18.39 -11.18 -13.23
CA MET A 3 -19.15 -11.41 -11.98
C MET A 3 -18.29 -12.03 -10.88
N GLU A 4 -17.36 -12.91 -11.23
CA GLU A 4 -16.43 -13.54 -10.29
C GLU A 4 -15.47 -12.51 -9.64
N THR A 5 -15.04 -11.51 -10.41
CA THR A 5 -14.15 -10.46 -9.89
C THR A 5 -14.89 -9.54 -8.93
N GLU A 6 -16.14 -9.20 -9.23
CA GLU A 6 -16.96 -8.36 -8.36
C GLU A 6 -17.22 -9.01 -7.00
N LEU A 7 -17.44 -10.32 -6.97
CA LEU A 7 -17.61 -11.06 -5.72
C LEU A 7 -16.34 -11.01 -4.86
N LYS A 8 -15.17 -11.31 -5.44
CA LYS A 8 -13.89 -11.26 -4.74
C LYS A 8 -13.54 -9.86 -4.24
N VAL A 9 -13.92 -8.82 -4.99
CA VAL A 9 -13.74 -7.43 -4.55
C VAL A 9 -14.59 -7.14 -3.31
N LYS A 10 -15.85 -7.58 -3.28
CA LYS A 10 -16.72 -7.39 -2.12
C LYS A 10 -16.19 -8.10 -0.88
N GLU A 11 -15.75 -9.36 -1.02
CA GLU A 11 -15.16 -10.14 0.07
C GLU A 11 -13.93 -9.46 0.66
N GLU A 12 -13.03 -8.93 -0.20
CA GLU A 12 -11.83 -8.24 0.26
C GLU A 12 -12.16 -6.90 0.94
N ILE A 13 -13.15 -6.14 0.45
CA ILE A 13 -13.61 -4.91 1.11
C ILE A 13 -14.18 -5.23 2.50
N GLU A 14 -15.00 -6.29 2.63
CA GLU A 14 -15.55 -6.70 3.92
C GLU A 14 -14.45 -7.13 4.90
N ARG A 15 -13.44 -7.86 4.41
CA ARG A 15 -12.26 -8.23 5.20
C ARG A 15 -11.52 -7.00 5.72
N LEU A 16 -11.28 -6.00 4.87
CA LEU A 16 -10.60 -4.75 5.23
C LEU A 16 -11.43 -3.92 6.23
N LEU A 17 -12.76 -3.90 6.07
CA LEU A 17 -13.68 -3.23 7.00
C LEU A 17 -13.66 -3.90 8.38
N LYS A 18 -13.71 -5.23 8.43
CA LYS A 18 -13.66 -6.01 9.67
C LYS A 18 -12.31 -5.89 10.39
N ALA A 19 -11.22 -5.75 9.64
CA ALA A 19 -9.89 -5.47 10.17
C ALA A 19 -9.73 -4.03 10.68
N GLY A 20 -10.66 -3.12 10.35
CA GLY A 20 -10.58 -1.71 10.73
C GLY A 20 -9.63 -0.87 9.88
N PHE A 21 -9.10 -1.40 8.77
CA PHE A 21 -8.21 -0.66 7.87
C PHE A 21 -8.96 0.40 7.04
N ILE A 22 -10.24 0.18 6.77
CA ILE A 22 -11.10 1.12 6.05
C ILE A 22 -12.38 1.39 6.85
N ARG A 23 -13.05 2.49 6.54
CA ARG A 23 -14.36 2.86 7.08
C ARG A 23 -15.24 3.47 5.99
N SER A 24 -16.56 3.43 6.18
CA SER A 24 -17.48 4.16 5.31
C SER A 24 -17.27 5.67 5.48
N ALA A 25 -17.19 6.39 4.35
CA ALA A 25 -17.13 7.84 4.31
C ALA A 25 -18.43 8.37 3.69
N ILE A 26 -19.11 9.25 4.41
CA ILE A 26 -20.31 9.96 3.95
C ILE A 26 -19.80 11.39 3.73
N TYR A 27 -19.89 11.91 2.51
CA TYR A 27 -19.35 13.23 2.09
C TYR A 27 -17.82 13.30 1.87
N ALA A 28 -17.30 12.48 0.95
CA ALA A 28 -15.90 12.60 0.53
C ALA A 28 -15.74 13.68 -0.55
N ASP A 29 -14.92 14.71 -0.31
CA ASP A 29 -14.53 15.71 -1.31
C ASP A 29 -13.61 15.12 -2.39
N TRP A 30 -12.92 14.02 -2.05
CA TRP A 30 -11.98 13.32 -2.91
C TRP A 30 -12.42 11.87 -3.11
N LEU A 31 -12.41 11.43 -4.37
CA LEU A 31 -12.72 10.07 -4.77
C LEU A 31 -11.60 9.54 -5.67
N ALA A 32 -11.17 8.32 -5.39
CA ALA A 32 -10.17 7.60 -6.17
C ALA A 32 -10.73 6.24 -6.60
N ASN A 33 -10.36 5.82 -7.80
CA ASN A 33 -10.83 4.55 -8.34
C ASN A 33 -10.13 3.37 -7.65
N ILE A 34 -10.89 2.30 -7.41
CA ILE A 34 -10.32 1.02 -7.00
C ILE A 34 -9.86 0.22 -8.22
N VAL A 35 -8.69 -0.36 -8.12
CA VAL A 35 -8.04 -1.20 -9.13
C VAL A 35 -7.82 -2.58 -8.52
N PRO A 36 -8.67 -3.56 -8.83
CA PRO A 36 -8.47 -4.93 -8.41
C PRO A 36 -7.25 -5.54 -9.11
N VAL A 37 -6.27 -6.01 -8.33
CA VAL A 37 -5.05 -6.65 -8.85
C VAL A 37 -5.04 -8.12 -8.44
N LEU A 38 -4.98 -9.02 -9.42
CA LEU A 38 -4.88 -10.45 -9.17
C LEU A 38 -3.43 -10.83 -8.82
N LYS A 39 -3.22 -11.37 -7.62
CA LYS A 39 -1.95 -11.99 -7.25
C LYS A 39 -1.82 -13.33 -7.96
N ARG A 40 -1.05 -13.38 -9.06
CA ARG A 40 -0.86 -14.58 -9.89
C ARG A 40 -0.45 -15.83 -9.09
N LYS A 41 0.33 -15.66 -8.02
CA LYS A 41 0.84 -16.79 -7.21
C LYS A 41 -0.21 -17.41 -6.29
N THR A 42 -1.09 -16.61 -5.69
CA THR A 42 -2.04 -17.08 -4.67
C THR A 42 -3.48 -17.11 -5.17
N GLY A 43 -3.76 -16.53 -6.33
CA GLY A 43 -5.12 -16.33 -6.84
C GLY A 43 -5.94 -15.29 -6.05
N ALA A 44 -5.36 -14.70 -5.00
CA ALA A 44 -6.00 -13.68 -4.19
C ALA A 44 -6.08 -12.34 -4.93
N ILE A 45 -7.08 -11.54 -4.61
CA ILE A 45 -7.22 -10.18 -5.12
C ILE A 45 -6.64 -9.19 -4.11
N ARG A 46 -5.91 -8.18 -4.58
CA ARG A 46 -5.53 -7.01 -3.79
C ARG A 46 -6.31 -5.81 -4.30
N ILE A 47 -7.03 -5.13 -3.43
CA ILE A 47 -7.61 -3.83 -3.76
C ILE A 47 -6.48 -2.80 -3.71
N SER A 48 -6.15 -2.22 -4.87
CA SER A 48 -5.24 -1.08 -4.95
C SER A 48 -6.06 0.17 -5.27
N VAL A 49 -5.70 1.32 -4.71
CA VAL A 49 -6.40 2.58 -4.97
C VAL A 49 -5.53 3.43 -5.89
N ASP A 50 -6.12 4.01 -6.92
CA ASP A 50 -5.43 4.86 -7.88
C ASP A 50 -5.29 6.29 -7.33
N TYR A 51 -4.18 6.53 -6.62
CA TYR A 51 -3.89 7.81 -5.98
C TYR A 51 -3.21 8.84 -6.90
N ARG A 52 -3.14 8.63 -8.22
CA ARG A 52 -2.38 9.55 -9.11
C ARG A 52 -2.79 11.01 -8.98
N ASN A 53 -4.09 11.30 -9.04
CA ASN A 53 -4.61 12.66 -8.90
C ASN A 53 -4.36 13.23 -7.50
N LEU A 54 -4.43 12.39 -6.46
CA LEU A 54 -4.19 12.80 -5.08
C LEU A 54 -2.70 13.12 -4.86
N ASN A 55 -1.82 12.31 -5.41
CA ASN A 55 -0.36 12.48 -5.31
C ASN A 55 0.09 13.76 -6.02
N GLU A 56 -0.50 14.10 -7.16
CA GLU A 56 -0.20 15.34 -7.88
C GLU A 56 -0.72 16.59 -7.14
N ALA A 57 -1.87 16.48 -6.46
CA ALA A 57 -2.43 17.57 -5.67
C ALA A 57 -1.73 17.77 -4.32
N SER A 58 -1.00 16.75 -3.84
CA SER A 58 -0.31 16.79 -2.54
C SER A 58 1.09 17.40 -2.71
N PRO A 59 1.54 18.28 -1.79
CA PRO A 59 2.92 18.73 -1.79
C PRO A 59 3.85 17.54 -1.55
N ASN A 60 4.96 17.46 -2.30
CA ASN A 60 5.98 16.44 -2.05
C ASN A 60 6.62 16.68 -0.69
N ASP A 61 6.56 15.68 0.18
CA ASP A 61 7.33 15.66 1.42
C ASP A 61 8.72 15.10 1.11
N GLU A 62 9.68 16.00 0.87
CA GLU A 62 11.07 15.62 0.59
C GLU A 62 11.81 15.34 1.90
N TYR A 63 11.55 14.17 2.48
CA TYR A 63 12.40 13.65 3.55
C TYR A 63 13.74 13.18 2.96
N PRO A 64 14.90 13.70 3.41
CA PRO A 64 16.18 13.30 2.85
C PRO A 64 16.47 11.84 3.19
N ILE A 65 16.32 10.95 2.21
CA ILE A 65 16.79 9.57 2.34
C ILE A 65 18.32 9.60 2.22
N PRO A 66 19.06 9.12 3.23
CA PRO A 66 20.51 9.06 3.15
C PRO A 66 20.96 8.20 1.96
N MET A 67 22.03 8.64 1.31
CA MET A 67 22.61 7.90 0.19
C MET A 67 23.01 6.50 0.65
N VAL A 68 22.80 5.49 -0.20
CA VAL A 68 23.06 4.08 0.13
C VAL A 68 24.49 3.90 0.67
N ASP A 69 25.47 4.58 0.09
CA ASP A 69 26.86 4.51 0.55
C ASP A 69 27.02 5.02 2.00
N MET A 70 26.32 6.09 2.39
CA MET A 70 26.33 6.59 3.78
C MET A 70 25.72 5.58 4.75
N LEU A 71 24.64 4.89 4.34
CA LEU A 71 24.02 3.83 5.15
C LEU A 71 24.95 2.63 5.32
N VAL A 72 25.62 2.22 4.23
CA VAL A 72 26.56 1.08 4.23
C VAL A 72 27.80 1.40 5.05
N ASP A 73 28.40 2.58 4.87
CA ASP A 73 29.58 3.02 5.61
C ASP A 73 29.29 3.16 7.11
N GLY A 74 28.12 3.70 7.47
CA GLY A 74 27.66 3.75 8.86
C GLY A 74 27.48 2.37 9.50
N ALA A 75 27.18 1.34 8.70
CA ALA A 75 26.98 -0.02 9.16
C ALA A 75 28.27 -0.88 9.19
N ALA A 76 29.28 -0.53 8.38
CA ALA A 76 30.44 -1.36 8.08
C ALA A 76 31.35 -1.70 9.27
N HIS A 77 31.27 -0.95 10.37
CA HIS A 77 32.09 -1.16 11.57
C HIS A 77 31.38 -1.91 12.70
N ASN A 78 30.17 -2.41 12.46
CA ASN A 78 29.43 -3.18 13.46
C ASN A 78 29.77 -4.67 13.38
N GLN A 79 29.93 -5.32 14.54
CA GLN A 79 30.25 -6.75 14.63
C GLN A 79 29.06 -7.65 14.24
N MET A 80 27.84 -7.11 14.23
CA MET A 80 26.62 -7.82 13.89
C MET A 80 25.62 -6.86 13.24
N LEU A 81 24.99 -7.30 12.15
CA LEU A 81 23.92 -6.60 11.44
C LEU A 81 22.67 -7.48 11.48
N SER A 82 21.54 -6.90 11.88
CA SER A 82 20.23 -7.55 11.83
C SER A 82 19.27 -6.69 11.01
N PHE A 83 18.65 -7.28 10.00
CA PHE A 83 17.63 -6.62 9.17
C PHE A 83 16.24 -7.04 9.66
N THR A 84 15.42 -6.06 9.98
CA THR A 84 14.00 -6.25 10.28
C THR A 84 13.19 -5.70 9.12
N ASP A 85 12.32 -6.54 8.56
CA ASP A 85 11.33 -6.08 7.58
C ASP A 85 10.06 -5.73 8.35
N ASP A 86 9.55 -4.50 8.17
CA ASP A 86 8.25 -4.12 8.70
C ASP A 86 7.16 -4.60 7.74
N ASN A 87 7.03 -5.93 7.65
CA ASN A 87 6.05 -6.58 6.81
C ASN A 87 4.74 -6.71 7.59
N ALA A 88 4.01 -5.60 7.71
CA ALA A 88 2.65 -5.54 8.23
C ALA A 88 1.62 -6.18 7.28
#